data_AF-A0A1M7SB68-F1
#
_entry.id   AF-A0A1M7SB68-F1
#
_cell.length_a   1.000
_cell.length_b   1.000
_cell.length_c   1.000
_cell.angle_alpha   90.00
_cell.angle_beta   90.00
_cell.angle_gamma   90.00
#
_symmetry.space_group_name_H-M   'P 1'
#
loop_
_entity.id
_entity.type
_entity.pdbx_description
1 polymer ?
#
loop_
_entity_poly.entity_id
_entity_poly.type
_entity_poly.pdbx_seq_one_letter_code
_entity_poly.pdbx_strand_id
1 'polypeptide(L)'
;MCGACGSGRAAAPWEDVLAGAGPAQRAARAGAAGRLLTGRRLRVTPWRGGYLLTTATGAARPVASLDELWAAVGRDGVPPGEQRWARAPAPAGWDLQAATVWISAAARAGTLTAAALPDGVVEFRDGGAAHVAPSTGPEVGVLGPEPEAALADLLHFATQG
;
A
#
# COMPACT_ATOMS: atom_id res chain seq x y z
N MET A 1 -15.33 25.50 -29.26
CA MET A 1 -14.28 24.48 -29.46
C MET A 1 -13.62 24.22 -28.11
N CYS A 2 -13.98 23.12 -27.45
CA CYS A 2 -13.27 22.58 -26.29
C CYS A 2 -12.88 21.16 -26.70
N GLY A 3 -11.66 21.02 -27.22
CA GLY A 3 -11.16 19.80 -27.84
C GLY A 3 -11.02 18.67 -26.83
N ALA A 4 -11.53 17.51 -27.22
CA ALA A 4 -11.38 16.24 -26.55
C ALA A 4 -9.92 15.73 -26.65
N CYS A 5 -9.43 15.12 -25.57
CA CYS A 5 -8.38 14.10 -25.61
C CYS A 5 -8.34 13.30 -24.29
N GLY A 6 -8.84 12.04 -24.35
CA GLY A 6 -8.51 10.85 -23.52
C GLY A 6 -8.45 10.99 -21.99
N SER A 7 -8.96 10.09 -21.15
CA SER A 7 -9.17 8.64 -21.21
C SER A 7 -9.98 8.30 -19.96
N GLY A 8 -10.74 7.20 -19.98
CA GLY A 8 -11.75 6.85 -18.95
C GLY A 8 -11.28 7.07 -17.51
N ARG A 9 -12.23 7.36 -16.60
CA ARG A 9 -11.94 7.39 -15.15
C ARG A 9 -11.14 6.14 -14.81
N ALA A 10 -9.83 6.30 -14.69
CA ALA A 10 -8.99 5.27 -14.10
C ALA A 10 -9.64 5.01 -12.74
N ALA A 11 -9.94 3.75 -12.45
CA ALA A 11 -10.46 3.40 -11.14
C ALA A 11 -9.54 4.03 -10.10
N ALA A 12 -10.12 4.65 -9.06
CA ALA A 12 -9.32 5.25 -8.01
C ALA A 12 -8.35 4.17 -7.47
N PRO A 13 -7.08 4.51 -7.22
CA PRO A 13 -6.15 3.56 -6.62
C PRO A 13 -6.76 2.96 -5.36
N TRP A 14 -6.55 1.66 -5.14
CA TRP A 14 -7.19 0.94 -4.04
C TRP A 14 -6.89 1.58 -2.67
N GLU A 15 -5.71 2.16 -2.54
CA GLU A 15 -5.27 2.86 -1.35
C GLU A 15 -6.07 4.15 -1.08
N ASP A 16 -6.62 4.78 -2.12
CA ASP A 16 -7.51 5.93 -1.98
C ASP A 16 -8.93 5.49 -1.59
N VAL A 17 -9.34 4.27 -2.00
CA VAL A 17 -10.62 3.66 -1.59
C VAL A 17 -10.57 3.24 -0.11
N LEU A 18 -9.49 2.58 0.32
CA LEU A 18 -9.38 2.06 1.69
C LEU A 18 -8.87 3.09 2.71
N ALA A 19 -7.94 3.95 2.31
CA ALA A 19 -7.27 4.88 3.23
C ALA A 19 -7.63 6.36 2.96
N GLY A 20 -8.53 6.62 2.01
CA GLY A 20 -9.02 7.96 1.68
C GLY A 20 -8.13 8.75 0.72
N ALA A 21 -8.77 9.49 -0.18
CA ALA A 21 -8.14 10.23 -1.27
C ALA A 21 -7.72 11.68 -0.94
N GLY A 22 -7.70 12.06 0.35
CA GLY A 22 -7.41 13.45 0.74
C GLY A 22 -5.91 13.78 0.74
N PRO A 23 -5.53 15.08 0.63
CA PRO A 23 -4.12 15.49 0.63
C PRO A 23 -3.36 15.09 1.90
N ALA A 24 -3.99 15.15 3.06
CA ALA A 24 -3.37 14.77 4.34
C ALA A 24 -3.09 13.26 4.40
N GLN A 25 -4.04 12.44 3.94
CA GLN A 25 -3.90 10.99 3.85
C GLN A 25 -2.74 10.61 2.91
N ARG A 26 -2.67 11.22 1.72
CA ARG A 26 -1.55 11.00 0.79
C ARG A 26 -0.20 11.45 1.37
N ALA A 27 -0.16 12.56 2.10
CA ALA A 27 1.06 13.03 2.76
C ALA A 27 1.54 12.05 3.85
N ALA A 28 0.61 11.54 4.66
CA ALA A 28 0.89 10.50 5.66
C ALA A 28 1.39 9.20 5.02
N ARG A 29 0.74 8.74 3.93
CA ARG A 29 1.23 7.59 3.12
C ARG A 29 2.63 7.82 2.57
N ALA A 30 2.91 9.00 2.02
CA ALA A 30 4.24 9.32 1.53
C ALA A 30 5.30 9.26 2.64
N GLY A 31 4.96 9.77 3.84
CA GLY A 31 5.81 9.69 5.03
C GLY A 31 6.09 8.24 5.45
N ALA A 32 5.05 7.41 5.56
CA ALA A 32 5.18 6.00 5.87
C ALA A 32 5.99 5.23 4.81
N ALA A 33 5.78 5.51 3.52
CA ALA A 33 6.57 4.92 2.44
C ALA A 33 8.04 5.31 2.54
N GLY A 34 8.33 6.56 2.92
CA GLY A 34 9.67 7.03 3.25
C GLY A 34 10.31 6.24 4.39
N ARG A 35 9.57 5.98 5.49
CA ARG A 35 10.06 5.16 6.61
C ARG A 35 10.40 3.74 6.16
N LEU A 36 9.55 3.10 5.35
CA LEU A 36 9.78 1.75 4.84
C LEU A 36 10.97 1.66 3.88
N LEU A 37 11.30 2.76 3.19
CA LEU A 37 12.44 2.88 2.28
C LEU A 37 13.71 3.41 2.95
N THR A 38 13.72 3.55 4.27
CA THR A 38 14.91 4.00 5.02
C THR A 38 16.12 3.13 4.66
N GLY A 39 17.24 3.78 4.36
CA GLY A 39 18.48 3.11 3.95
C GLY A 39 18.70 3.01 2.43
N ARG A 40 17.67 3.22 1.58
CA ARG A 40 17.82 3.14 0.11
C ARG A 40 18.19 4.45 -0.58
N ARG A 41 18.44 5.54 0.17
CA ARG A 41 18.65 6.91 -0.34
C ARG A 41 17.55 7.35 -1.34
N LEU A 42 16.32 6.92 -1.08
CA LEU A 42 15.13 7.29 -1.84
C LEU A 42 14.27 8.21 -1.00
N ARG A 43 13.61 9.18 -1.64
CA ARG A 43 12.66 10.06 -1.01
C ARG A 43 11.31 9.92 -1.68
N VAL A 44 10.25 9.82 -0.88
CA VAL A 44 8.86 9.82 -1.35
C VAL A 44 8.18 11.07 -0.80
N THR A 45 7.56 11.86 -1.67
CA THR A 45 6.76 13.04 -1.29
C THR A 45 5.42 13.03 -1.99
N PRO A 46 4.34 13.57 -1.40
CA PRO A 46 3.04 13.65 -2.08
C PRO A 46 3.15 14.54 -3.33
N TRP A 47 2.48 14.15 -4.42
CA TRP A 47 2.54 14.87 -5.70
C TRP A 47 1.27 14.69 -6.54
N ARG A 48 0.55 15.79 -6.81
CA ARG A 48 -0.59 15.88 -7.75
C ARG A 48 -1.46 14.59 -7.88
N GLY A 49 -2.00 14.12 -6.76
CA GLY A 49 -2.88 12.94 -6.73
C GLY A 49 -2.18 11.59 -6.54
N GLY A 50 -0.86 11.55 -6.49
CA GLY A 50 -0.04 10.38 -6.18
C GLY A 50 1.23 10.78 -5.43
N TYR A 51 2.39 10.28 -5.88
CA TYR A 51 3.67 10.46 -5.21
C TYR A 51 4.78 10.87 -6.19
N LEU A 52 5.81 11.50 -5.65
CA LEU A 52 7.06 11.76 -6.34
C LEU A 52 8.16 10.94 -5.67
N LEU A 53 8.77 10.04 -6.44
CA LEU A 53 9.93 9.26 -6.03
C LEU A 53 11.19 9.97 -6.52
N THR A 54 12.06 10.36 -5.59
CA THR A 54 13.36 10.97 -5.90
C THR A 54 14.48 10.05 -5.48
N THR A 55 15.42 9.82 -6.39
CA THR A 55 16.61 9.00 -6.18
C THR A 55 17.77 9.81 -5.59
N ALA A 56 18.81 9.11 -5.11
CA ALA A 56 20.02 9.74 -4.59
C ALA A 56 20.73 10.67 -5.59
N THR A 57 20.59 10.41 -6.90
CA THR A 57 21.19 11.23 -7.97
C THR A 57 20.33 12.43 -8.34
N GLY A 58 19.20 12.65 -7.65
CA GLY A 58 18.28 13.74 -7.92
C GLY A 58 17.27 13.45 -9.04
N ALA A 59 17.32 12.28 -9.68
CA ALA A 59 16.30 11.90 -10.65
C ALA A 59 14.97 11.73 -9.92
N ALA A 60 13.94 12.44 -10.41
CA ALA A 60 12.60 12.45 -9.84
C ALA A 60 11.60 11.85 -10.84
N ARG A 61 10.75 10.94 -10.35
CA ARG A 61 9.73 10.25 -11.14
C ARG A 61 8.37 10.37 -10.44
N PRO A 62 7.35 10.99 -11.07
CA PRO A 62 6.00 10.91 -10.56
C PRO A 62 5.47 9.48 -10.72
N VAL A 63 4.74 9.01 -9.72
CA VAL A 63 4.05 7.72 -9.71
C VAL A 63 2.62 7.93 -9.21
N ALA A 64 1.65 7.31 -9.85
CA ALA A 64 0.24 7.55 -9.60
C ALA A 64 -0.31 6.77 -8.38
N SER A 65 0.35 5.66 -8.02
CA SER A 65 -0.10 4.74 -6.98
C SER A 65 1.07 4.10 -6.22
N LEU A 66 0.77 3.41 -5.13
CA LEU A 66 1.72 2.58 -4.39
C LEU A 66 2.23 1.41 -5.24
N ASP A 67 1.40 0.83 -6.10
CA ASP A 67 1.81 -0.26 -6.99
C ASP A 67 2.90 0.23 -7.97
N GLU A 68 2.71 1.41 -8.59
CA GLU A 68 3.73 2.03 -9.43
C GLU A 68 4.98 2.43 -8.65
N LEU A 69 4.81 2.91 -7.41
CA LEU A 69 5.92 3.21 -6.52
C LEU A 69 6.79 1.97 -6.33
N TRP A 70 6.20 0.83 -5.92
CA TRP A 70 6.94 -0.40 -5.63
C TRP A 70 7.59 -1.04 -6.85
N ALA A 71 6.91 -0.99 -7.99
CA ALA A 71 7.50 -1.39 -9.27
C ALA A 71 8.74 -0.53 -9.61
N ALA A 72 8.69 0.79 -9.37
CA ALA A 72 9.83 1.67 -9.62
C ALA A 72 11.02 1.41 -8.68
N VAL A 73 10.79 0.83 -7.49
CA VAL A 73 11.86 0.44 -6.55
C VAL A 73 12.39 -0.99 -6.74
N GLY A 74 11.84 -1.72 -7.72
CA GLY A 74 12.23 -3.09 -8.06
C GLY A 74 12.02 -4.09 -6.93
N ARG A 75 10.89 -3.98 -6.22
CA ARG A 75 10.60 -4.84 -5.05
C ARG A 75 9.75 -6.04 -5.45
N ASP A 76 10.25 -6.90 -6.33
CA ASP A 76 9.45 -7.97 -6.91
C ASP A 76 9.67 -9.30 -6.18
N GLY A 77 8.57 -9.88 -5.69
CA GLY A 77 8.56 -11.21 -5.09
C GLY A 77 8.14 -12.31 -6.04
N VAL A 78 8.36 -13.54 -5.61
CA VAL A 78 7.81 -14.74 -6.25
C VAL A 78 6.38 -14.95 -5.74
N PRO A 79 5.44 -15.44 -6.57
CA PRO A 79 4.09 -15.75 -6.12
C PRO A 79 4.11 -16.69 -4.90
N PRO A 80 3.27 -16.43 -3.88
CA PRO A 80 3.28 -17.22 -2.66
C PRO A 80 2.75 -18.65 -2.89
N GLY A 81 3.25 -19.58 -2.07
CA GLY A 81 2.81 -20.99 -2.00
C GLY A 81 1.46 -21.17 -1.32
N GLU A 82 1.32 -22.20 -0.48
CA GLU A 82 0.10 -22.42 0.31
C GLU A 82 -0.24 -21.19 1.17
N GLN A 83 -1.53 -20.82 1.25
CA GLN A 83 -1.96 -19.57 1.87
C GLN A 83 -2.88 -19.84 3.05
N ARG A 84 -2.64 -19.13 4.15
CA ARG A 84 -3.50 -19.18 5.33
C ARG A 84 -3.74 -17.77 5.88
N TRP A 85 -4.84 -17.58 6.60
CA TRP A 85 -5.18 -16.31 7.24
C TRP A 85 -4.60 -16.25 8.65
N ALA A 86 -4.03 -15.09 8.99
CA ALA A 86 -3.86 -14.67 10.38
C ALA A 86 -4.68 -13.40 10.62
N ARG A 87 -5.28 -13.28 11.80
CA ARG A 87 -6.08 -12.12 12.21
C ARG A 87 -5.80 -11.75 13.66
N ALA A 88 -5.92 -10.46 13.96
CA ALA A 88 -5.86 -9.91 15.31
C ALA A 88 -6.74 -8.65 15.40
N PRO A 89 -7.18 -8.25 16.61
CA PRO A 89 -7.82 -6.96 16.80
C PRO A 89 -6.92 -5.80 16.34
N ALA A 90 -7.51 -4.76 15.74
CA ALA A 90 -6.80 -3.53 15.43
C ALA A 90 -6.33 -2.86 16.73
N PRO A 91 -5.03 -2.55 16.89
CA PRO A 91 -4.54 -1.89 18.10
C PRO A 91 -5.06 -0.46 18.20
N ALA A 92 -5.18 0.04 19.43
CA ALA A 92 -5.50 1.45 19.66
C ALA A 92 -4.41 2.35 19.05
N GLY A 93 -4.83 3.39 18.33
CA GLY A 93 -3.89 4.33 17.70
C GLY A 93 -3.15 3.78 16.48
N TRP A 94 -3.61 2.65 15.89
CA TRP A 94 -3.02 2.14 14.65
C TRP A 94 -3.14 3.16 13.50
N ASP A 95 -2.09 3.27 12.69
CA ASP A 95 -2.05 4.15 11.53
C ASP A 95 -2.47 3.39 10.26
N LEU A 96 -3.69 3.68 9.79
CA LEU A 96 -4.24 3.12 8.55
C LEU A 96 -3.39 3.47 7.30
N GLN A 97 -2.74 4.64 7.28
CA GLN A 97 -1.90 5.05 6.15
C GLN A 97 -0.61 4.25 6.13
N ALA A 98 0.00 4.02 7.29
CA ALA A 98 1.16 3.15 7.43
C ALA A 98 0.82 1.69 7.09
N ALA A 99 -0.30 1.18 7.59
CA ALA A 99 -0.76 -0.17 7.27
C ALA A 99 -0.95 -0.37 5.75
N THR A 100 -1.59 0.59 5.09
CA THR A 100 -1.80 0.57 3.63
C THR A 100 -0.48 0.50 2.86
N VAL A 101 0.51 1.32 3.27
CA VAL A 101 1.87 1.29 2.70
C VAL A 101 2.55 -0.06 2.92
N TRP A 102 2.49 -0.61 4.13
CA TRP A 102 3.10 -1.89 4.42
C TRP A 102 2.46 -3.02 3.60
N ILE A 103 1.13 -3.07 3.55
CA ILE A 103 0.35 -4.07 2.81
C ILE A 103 0.72 -4.02 1.32
N SER A 104 0.75 -2.83 0.71
CA SER A 104 1.14 -2.67 -0.70
C SER A 104 2.56 -3.20 -0.98
N ALA A 105 3.51 -2.94 -0.08
CA ALA A 105 4.89 -3.39 -0.23
C ALA A 105 5.03 -4.90 -0.01
N ALA A 106 4.31 -5.47 0.96
CA ALA A 106 4.27 -6.89 1.26
C ALA A 106 3.61 -7.69 0.13
N ALA A 107 2.52 -7.16 -0.45
CA ALA A 107 1.88 -7.75 -1.63
C ALA A 107 2.84 -7.79 -2.82
N ARG A 108 3.53 -6.66 -3.12
CA ARG A 108 4.52 -6.62 -4.20
C ARG A 108 5.67 -7.61 -3.98
N ALA A 109 6.11 -7.76 -2.73
CA ALA A 109 7.14 -8.70 -2.33
C ALA A 109 6.65 -10.17 -2.28
N GLY A 110 5.39 -10.46 -2.59
CA GLY A 110 4.83 -11.81 -2.57
C GLY A 110 4.60 -12.37 -1.17
N THR A 111 4.69 -11.54 -0.12
CA THR A 111 4.51 -11.94 1.28
C THR A 111 3.04 -12.16 1.63
N LEU A 112 2.11 -11.53 0.90
CA LEU A 112 0.68 -11.70 1.07
C LEU A 112 -0.08 -11.59 -0.26
N THR A 113 -1.28 -12.15 -0.30
CA THR A 113 -2.23 -12.08 -1.42
C THR A 113 -3.52 -11.36 -1.07
N ALA A 114 -3.82 -11.17 0.21
CA ALA A 114 -4.93 -10.34 0.66
C ALA A 114 -4.64 -9.75 2.03
N ALA A 115 -5.31 -8.64 2.32
CA ALA A 115 -5.33 -8.05 3.65
C ALA A 115 -6.76 -7.62 4.00
N ALA A 116 -7.14 -7.84 5.25
CA ALA A 116 -8.35 -7.32 5.85
C ALA A 116 -7.98 -6.18 6.78
N LEU A 117 -8.60 -5.02 6.57
CA LEU A 117 -8.53 -3.84 7.40
C LEU A 117 -9.93 -3.58 7.98
N PRO A 118 -10.05 -2.76 9.04
CA PRO A 118 -11.33 -2.55 9.71
C PRO A 118 -12.46 -2.07 8.80
N ASP A 119 -12.12 -1.29 7.78
CA ASP A 119 -13.05 -0.68 6.83
C ASP A 119 -13.07 -1.37 5.45
N GLY A 120 -12.30 -2.44 5.24
CA GLY A 120 -12.25 -3.08 3.93
C GLY A 120 -11.24 -4.21 3.77
N VAL A 121 -11.47 -5.03 2.76
CA VAL A 121 -10.57 -6.10 2.33
C VAL A 121 -9.99 -5.72 0.97
N VAL A 122 -8.70 -5.98 0.80
CA VAL A 122 -8.01 -5.88 -0.49
C VAL A 122 -7.41 -7.23 -0.85
N GLU A 123 -7.62 -7.66 -2.09
CA GLU A 123 -6.97 -8.81 -2.70
C GLU A 123 -6.00 -8.35 -3.78
N PHE A 124 -4.87 -9.03 -3.90
CA PHE A 124 -3.79 -8.74 -4.83
C PHE A 124 -3.60 -9.89 -5.83
N ARG A 125 -3.40 -9.54 -7.10
CA ARG A 125 -3.03 -10.47 -8.18
C ARG A 125 -2.07 -9.78 -9.14
N ASP A 126 -1.21 -10.56 -9.78
CA ASP A 126 -0.32 -10.11 -10.87
C ASP A 126 0.45 -8.81 -10.59
N GLY A 127 0.86 -8.60 -9.33
CA GLY A 127 1.70 -7.48 -8.95
C GLY A 127 0.98 -6.16 -8.62
N GLY A 128 -0.34 -6.19 -8.39
CA GLY A 128 -1.13 -5.05 -7.89
C GLY A 128 -2.46 -5.46 -7.25
N ALA A 129 -3.25 -4.48 -6.79
CA ALA A 129 -4.57 -4.78 -6.22
C ALA A 129 -5.58 -5.21 -7.30
N ALA A 130 -6.23 -6.34 -7.07
CA ALA A 130 -7.20 -6.95 -7.97
C ALA A 130 -8.66 -6.71 -7.53
N HIS A 131 -8.91 -6.64 -6.24
CA HIS A 131 -10.24 -6.43 -5.69
C HIS A 131 -10.17 -5.65 -4.38
N VAL A 132 -11.15 -4.76 -4.19
CA VAL A 132 -11.35 -4.02 -2.95
C VAL A 132 -12.82 -4.09 -2.61
N ALA A 133 -13.13 -4.57 -1.42
CA ALA A 133 -14.48 -4.61 -0.90
C ALA A 133 -14.55 -3.88 0.45
N PRO A 134 -15.60 -3.09 0.71
CA PRO A 134 -15.87 -2.63 2.06
C PRO A 134 -16.14 -3.83 2.95
N SER A 135 -15.64 -3.76 4.18
CA SER A 135 -15.84 -4.76 5.21
C SER A 135 -16.06 -4.01 6.52
N THR A 136 -16.76 -4.63 7.44
CA THR A 136 -16.95 -4.07 8.78
C THR A 136 -16.48 -5.11 9.78
N GLY A 137 -15.36 -4.81 10.45
CA GLY A 137 -14.82 -5.67 11.49
C GLY A 137 -13.77 -4.94 12.32
N PRO A 138 -13.62 -5.26 13.61
CA PRO A 138 -12.58 -4.65 14.44
C PRO A 138 -11.19 -5.25 14.20
N GLU A 139 -11.07 -6.21 13.27
CA GLU A 139 -9.88 -7.02 13.08
C GLU A 139 -9.05 -6.56 11.87
N VAL A 140 -7.75 -6.73 12.00
CA VAL A 140 -6.77 -6.65 10.93
C VAL A 140 -6.31 -8.08 10.62
N GLY A 141 -6.16 -8.40 9.34
CA GLY A 141 -5.69 -9.71 8.93
C GLY A 141 -4.88 -9.68 7.64
N VAL A 142 -4.09 -10.72 7.45
CA VAL A 142 -3.33 -10.94 6.22
C VAL A 142 -3.46 -12.40 5.77
N LEU A 143 -3.49 -12.60 4.46
CA LEU A 143 -3.48 -13.91 3.81
C LEU A 143 -2.14 -14.07 3.11
N GLY A 144 -1.38 -15.10 3.47
CA GLY A 144 -0.07 -15.38 2.90
C GLY A 144 0.50 -16.72 3.36
N PRO A 145 1.74 -17.06 2.96
CA PRO A 145 2.40 -18.31 3.36
C PRO A 145 2.83 -18.31 4.83
N GLU A 146 3.26 -17.14 5.34
CA GLU A 146 3.67 -16.94 6.73
C GLU A 146 2.86 -15.79 7.36
N PRO A 147 1.53 -15.92 7.46
CA PRO A 147 0.67 -14.79 7.78
C PRO A 147 0.82 -14.31 9.23
N GLU A 148 1.26 -15.14 10.17
CA GLU A 148 1.49 -14.72 11.55
C GLU A 148 2.70 -13.77 11.66
N ALA A 149 3.78 -14.08 10.95
CA ALA A 149 4.95 -13.20 10.86
C ALA A 149 4.59 -11.91 10.11
N ALA A 150 3.89 -12.03 8.98
CA ALA A 150 3.40 -10.89 8.21
C ALA A 150 2.45 -10.00 9.03
N LEU A 151 1.54 -10.58 9.82
CA LEU A 151 0.63 -9.83 10.69
C LEU A 151 1.39 -9.12 11.81
N ALA A 152 2.37 -9.79 12.43
CA ALA A 152 3.20 -9.16 13.46
C ALA A 152 3.97 -7.95 12.91
N ASP A 153 4.57 -8.09 11.72
CA ASP A 153 5.29 -7.01 11.05
C ASP A 153 4.37 -5.84 10.67
N LEU A 154 3.17 -6.15 10.14
CA LEU A 154 2.13 -5.15 9.85
C LEU A 154 1.75 -4.36 11.10
N LEU A 155 1.42 -5.06 12.19
CA LEU A 155 1.00 -4.43 13.45
C LEU A 155 2.14 -3.60 14.06
N HIS A 156 3.37 -4.11 13.99
CA HIS A 156 4.54 -3.38 14.45
C HIS A 156 4.71 -2.10 13.62
N PHE A 157 4.71 -2.18 12.29
CA PHE A 157 4.89 -1.01 11.43
C PHE A 157 3.77 0.04 11.60
N ALA A 158 2.51 -0.41 11.71
CA ALA A 158 1.35 0.46 11.82
C ALA A 158 1.20 1.15 13.19
N THR A 159 1.92 0.72 14.22
CA THR A 159 1.90 1.35 15.56
C THR A 159 3.07 2.30 15.80
N GLN A 160 4.01 2.41 14.86
CA GLN A 160 5.16 3.34 14.91
C GLN A 160 4.87 4.67 14.15
N GLY A 161 3.60 4.93 13.85
CA GLY A 161 3.12 5.98 12.93
C GLY A 161 3.21 7.40 13.46
#